data_AF-A0A817MY17-F1
#
_entry.id   AF-A0A817MY17-F1
#
_cell.length_a   1.000
_cell.length_b   1.000
_cell.length_c   1.000
_cell.angle_alpha   90.00
_cell.angle_beta   90.00
_cell.angle_gamma   90.00
#
_symmetry.space_group_name_H-M   'P 1'
#
loop_
_entity.id
_entity.type
_entity.pdbx_description
1 polymer ?
#
loop_
_entity_poly.entity_id
_entity_poly.type
_entity_poly.pdbx_seq_one_letter_code
_entity_poly.pdbx_strand_id
1 'polypeptide(L)'
;KAHFTYYKFNQNRIQFLDHPTKGRVKTDLEMLELATDFYKDLYDVKTVDTTIWNELFTGLPTLNPIDMICLEHDIGYAKCHNTLKIMPLGRVPGEDGITIEVWRYLFPIIGEYYVRMINVAKCNGHFHDGFLNAMLTFLKQEGNNNGSMKGFRSLSLMHIDYKILSKVLNVHLKKF
;
A
#
# COMPACT_ATOMS: atom_id res chain seq x y z
N LYS A 1 -0.95 -7.88 -8.96
CA LYS A 1 -1.84 -7.26 -9.98
C LYS A 1 -2.83 -6.39 -9.21
N ALA A 2 -2.82 -5.06 -9.39
CA ALA A 2 -3.71 -4.19 -8.60
C ALA A 2 -5.17 -4.44 -9.01
N HIS A 3 -6.05 -4.67 -8.03
CA HIS A 3 -7.49 -4.81 -8.23
C HIS A 3 -8.14 -3.44 -8.07
N PHE A 4 -8.72 -2.92 -9.15
CA PHE A 4 -9.33 -1.60 -9.19
C PHE A 4 -10.83 -1.74 -8.91
N THR A 5 -11.26 -1.43 -7.69
CA THR A 5 -12.68 -1.45 -7.30
C THR A 5 -13.10 -0.04 -6.87
N TYR A 6 -14.07 0.56 -7.59
CA TYR A 6 -14.57 1.90 -7.31
C TYR A 6 -15.57 1.89 -6.14
N TYR A 7 -15.37 2.76 -5.15
CA TYR A 7 -16.35 3.01 -4.07
C TYR A 7 -16.96 4.40 -4.17
N LYS A 8 -18.26 4.48 -3.86
CA LYS A 8 -19.16 5.59 -4.17
C LYS A 8 -19.53 6.35 -2.89
N PHE A 9 -19.08 7.60 -2.74
CA PHE A 9 -19.63 8.55 -1.76
C PHE A 9 -20.35 9.68 -2.50
N ASN A 10 -21.61 9.91 -2.11
CA ASN A 10 -22.61 10.64 -2.90
C ASN A 10 -22.32 12.13 -3.17
N GLN A 11 -21.30 12.72 -2.51
CA GLN A 11 -20.95 14.14 -2.66
C GLN A 11 -19.65 14.41 -3.44
N ASN A 12 -18.82 13.39 -3.69
CA ASN A 12 -17.51 13.52 -4.37
C ASN A 12 -17.37 12.62 -5.62
N ARG A 13 -18.49 12.28 -6.26
CA ARG A 13 -18.46 11.43 -7.46
C ARG A 13 -17.76 12.15 -8.62
N ILE A 14 -16.77 11.48 -9.20
CA ILE A 14 -16.15 11.89 -10.47
C ILE A 14 -17.23 11.82 -11.55
N GLN A 15 -17.60 12.97 -12.11
CA GLN A 15 -18.67 13.06 -13.10
C GLN A 15 -18.17 12.82 -14.53
N PHE A 16 -16.90 13.15 -14.78
CA PHE A 16 -16.27 12.98 -16.07
C PHE A 16 -14.75 12.95 -15.91
N LEU A 17 -14.09 12.40 -16.91
CA LEU A 17 -12.64 12.49 -17.10
C LEU A 17 -12.35 12.92 -18.54
N ASP A 18 -11.24 13.63 -18.74
CA ASP A 18 -10.78 14.04 -20.07
C ASP A 18 -9.76 12.99 -20.56
N HIS A 19 -10.19 12.18 -21.54
CA HIS A 19 -9.37 11.16 -22.20
C HIS A 19 -8.50 11.84 -23.28
N PRO A 20 -7.19 11.49 -23.39
CA PRO A 20 -6.27 12.14 -24.33
C PRO A 20 -6.73 12.15 -25.79
N THR A 21 -7.34 11.06 -26.27
CA THR A 21 -7.84 10.92 -27.66
C THR A 21 -9.36 10.96 -27.82
N LYS A 22 -10.15 10.41 -26.88
CA LYS A 22 -11.62 10.33 -26.97
C LYS A 22 -12.34 11.60 -26.49
N GLY A 23 -11.61 12.60 -25.96
CA GLY A 23 -12.23 13.77 -25.33
C GLY A 23 -12.85 13.42 -23.98
N ARG A 24 -13.97 14.05 -23.64
CA ARG A 24 -14.59 13.88 -22.32
C ARG A 24 -15.41 12.60 -22.22
N VAL A 25 -15.00 11.68 -21.33
CA VAL A 25 -15.74 10.46 -20.98
C VAL A 25 -16.58 10.69 -19.73
N LYS A 26 -17.76 10.06 -19.66
CA LYS A 26 -18.74 10.25 -18.57
C LYS A 26 -19.31 8.96 -18.01
N THR A 27 -19.17 7.84 -18.73
CA THR A 27 -19.67 6.55 -18.25
C THR A 27 -18.70 5.97 -17.22
N ASP A 28 -19.23 5.25 -16.22
CA ASP A 28 -18.40 4.67 -15.17
C ASP A 28 -17.36 3.70 -15.76
N LEU A 29 -17.73 2.94 -16.80
CA LEU A 29 -16.84 2.00 -17.48
C LEU A 29 -15.67 2.70 -18.20
N GLU A 30 -15.94 3.72 -19.01
CA GLU A 30 -14.87 4.45 -19.71
C GLU A 30 -13.95 5.18 -18.73
N MET A 31 -14.50 5.71 -17.63
CA MET A 31 -13.72 6.35 -16.58
C MET A 31 -12.83 5.34 -15.83
N LEU A 32 -13.37 4.14 -15.58
CA LEU A 32 -12.63 3.03 -14.99
C LEU A 32 -11.48 2.56 -15.89
N GLU A 33 -11.73 2.38 -17.18
CA GLU A 33 -10.71 1.99 -18.17
C GLU A 33 -9.59 3.05 -18.23
N LEU A 34 -9.96 4.33 -18.39
CA LEU A 34 -8.98 5.42 -18.43
C LEU A 34 -8.14 5.50 -17.16
N ALA A 35 -8.76 5.38 -15.98
CA ALA A 35 -8.04 5.40 -14.71
C ALA A 35 -7.12 4.18 -14.55
N THR A 36 -7.59 3.01 -14.98
CA THR A 36 -6.83 1.76 -14.93
C THR A 36 -5.59 1.86 -15.82
N ASP A 37 -5.73 2.32 -17.05
CA ASP A 37 -4.61 2.44 -17.99
C ASP A 37 -3.60 3.49 -17.52
N PHE A 38 -4.08 4.63 -17.02
CA PHE A 38 -3.22 5.67 -16.46
C PHE A 38 -2.38 5.14 -15.28
N TYR A 39 -3.00 4.46 -14.31
CA TYR A 39 -2.29 4.00 -13.13
C TYR A 39 -1.49 2.72 -13.37
N LYS A 40 -1.85 1.89 -14.35
CA LYS A 40 -0.99 0.81 -14.82
C LYS A 40 0.33 1.37 -15.36
N ASP A 41 0.27 2.37 -16.26
CA ASP A 41 1.48 3.04 -16.78
C ASP A 41 2.27 3.76 -15.68
N LEU A 42 1.57 4.42 -14.75
CA LEU A 42 2.22 5.15 -13.65
C LEU A 42 3.02 4.22 -12.73
N TYR A 43 2.46 3.06 -12.40
CA TYR A 43 3.06 2.07 -11.50
C TYR A 43 3.83 0.97 -12.22
N ASP A 44 3.99 1.06 -13.55
CA ASP A 44 4.79 0.08 -14.28
C ASP A 44 6.27 0.19 -13.92
N VAL A 45 6.99 -0.91 -14.09
CA VAL A 45 8.42 -0.96 -13.83
C VAL A 45 9.14 -0.13 -14.89
N LYS A 46 9.79 0.95 -14.45
CA LYS A 46 10.59 1.82 -15.33
C LYS A 46 12.06 1.40 -15.25
N THR A 47 12.77 1.51 -16.37
CA THR A 47 14.21 1.29 -16.38
C THR A 47 14.89 2.36 -15.54
N VAL A 48 15.89 1.93 -14.78
CA VAL A 48 16.61 2.74 -13.82
C VAL A 48 18.08 2.81 -14.25
N ASP A 49 18.64 4.02 -14.34
CA ASP A 49 20.07 4.21 -14.56
C ASP A 49 20.83 3.94 -13.25
N THR A 50 21.50 2.79 -13.18
CA THR A 50 22.26 2.37 -12.00
C THR A 50 23.42 3.31 -11.65
N THR A 51 23.94 4.06 -12.62
CA THR A 51 25.02 5.05 -12.41
C THR A 51 24.52 6.19 -11.52
N ILE A 52 23.36 6.75 -11.86
CA ILE A 52 22.73 7.84 -11.10
C ILE A 52 22.39 7.36 -9.69
N TRP A 53 21.92 6.12 -9.54
CA TRP A 53 21.59 5.56 -8.22
C TRP A 53 22.83 5.38 -7.34
N ASN A 54 23.93 4.88 -7.91
CA ASN A 54 25.19 4.76 -7.19
C ASN A 54 25.74 6.12 -6.77
N GLU A 55 25.66 7.13 -7.65
CA GLU A 55 26.03 8.51 -7.32
C GLU A 55 25.16 9.07 -6.18
N LEU A 56 23.83 8.90 -6.26
CA LEU A 56 22.89 9.38 -5.24
C LEU A 56 23.12 8.74 -3.86
N PHE A 57 23.53 7.48 -3.82
CA PHE A 57 23.79 6.75 -2.57
C PHE A 57 25.22 6.89 -2.06
N THR A 58 26.11 7.52 -2.82
CA THR A 58 27.50 7.73 -2.41
C THR A 58 27.53 8.62 -1.17
N GLY A 59 28.22 8.17 -0.12
CA GLY A 59 28.40 8.93 1.12
C GLY A 59 27.24 8.86 2.12
N LEU A 60 26.21 8.04 1.86
CA LEU A 60 25.18 7.76 2.85
C LEU A 60 25.76 6.97 4.04
N PRO A 61 25.29 7.22 5.27
CA PRO A 61 25.71 6.46 6.44
C PRO A 61 25.29 4.99 6.28
N THR A 62 26.19 4.08 6.65
CA THR A 62 25.92 2.65 6.68
C THR A 62 25.61 2.20 8.10
N LEU A 63 24.81 1.15 8.21
CA LEU A 63 24.51 0.53 9.51
C LEU A 63 25.76 -0.14 10.07
N ASN A 64 25.92 -0.07 11.40
CA ASN A 64 26.96 -0.86 12.05
C ASN A 64 26.58 -2.36 12.01
N PRO A 65 27.56 -3.27 12.17
CA PRO A 65 27.30 -4.71 12.06
C PRO A 65 26.28 -5.25 13.06
N ILE A 66 26.17 -4.65 14.24
CA ILE A 66 25.24 -5.10 15.29
C ILE A 66 23.80 -4.79 14.87
N ASP A 67 23.56 -3.58 14.38
CA ASP A 67 22.24 -3.15 13.90
C ASP A 67 21.79 -3.96 12.68
N MET A 68 22.73 -4.29 11.78
CA MET A 68 22.47 -5.16 10.64
C MET A 68 21.96 -6.54 11.09
N ILE A 69 22.67 -7.20 12.01
CA ILE A 69 22.24 -8.49 12.58
C ILE A 69 20.87 -8.35 13.26
N CYS A 70 20.64 -7.25 13.97
CA CYS A 70 19.37 -7.03 14.66
C CYS A 70 18.18 -6.82 13.72
N LEU A 71 18.40 -6.22 12.54
CA LEU A 71 17.40 -6.04 11.50
C LEU A 71 17.12 -7.32 10.71
N GLU A 72 18.09 -8.21 10.62
CA GLU A 72 17.95 -9.52 9.99
C GLU A 72 17.26 -10.56 10.88
N HIS A 73 17.00 -10.26 12.15
CA HIS A 73 16.22 -11.16 13.00
C HIS A 73 14.76 -11.28 12.57
N ASP A 74 14.14 -12.39 12.93
CA ASP A 74 12.74 -12.65 12.62
C ASP A 74 11.78 -11.77 13.40
N ILE A 75 10.64 -11.50 12.78
CA ILE A 75 9.57 -10.75 13.43
C ILE A 75 8.90 -11.71 14.42
N GLY A 76 8.88 -11.33 15.70
CA GLY A 76 8.27 -12.12 16.76
C GLY A 76 6.80 -11.79 17.01
N TYR A 77 6.04 -12.76 17.54
CA TYR A 77 4.63 -12.62 17.91
C TYR A 77 4.36 -11.43 18.82
N ALA A 78 5.12 -11.28 19.90
CA ALA A 78 4.93 -10.20 20.87
C ALA A 78 5.04 -8.82 20.23
N LYS A 79 5.93 -8.66 19.24
CA LYS A 79 6.11 -7.40 18.50
C LYS A 79 4.88 -7.08 17.66
N CYS A 80 4.36 -8.05 16.90
CA CYS A 80 3.14 -7.89 16.13
C CYS A 80 1.94 -7.60 17.03
N HIS A 81 1.77 -8.38 18.10
CA HIS A 81 0.65 -8.23 19.03
C HIS A 81 0.65 -6.87 19.73
N ASN A 82 1.81 -6.42 20.24
CA ASN A 82 1.94 -5.10 20.86
C ASN A 82 1.72 -3.97 19.86
N THR A 83 2.20 -4.13 18.62
CA THR A 83 1.98 -3.15 17.56
C THR A 83 0.49 -3.02 17.22
N LEU A 84 -0.20 -4.15 17.10
CA LEU A 84 -1.64 -4.19 16.82
C LEU A 84 -2.47 -3.49 17.91
N LYS A 85 -2.06 -3.58 19.18
CA LYS A 85 -2.74 -2.90 20.30
C LYS A 85 -2.66 -1.38 20.23
N ILE A 86 -1.53 -0.83 19.76
CA ILE A 86 -1.28 0.62 19.68
C ILE A 86 -1.74 1.24 18.36
N MET A 87 -2.11 0.43 17.38
CA MET A 87 -2.63 0.93 16.12
C MET A 87 -4.00 1.59 16.33
N PRO A 88 -4.25 2.78 15.74
CA PRO A 88 -5.54 3.46 15.84
C PRO A 88 -6.69 2.59 15.31
N LEU A 89 -7.82 2.65 16.01
CA LEU A 89 -9.10 2.08 15.57
C LEU A 89 -9.68 2.86 14.39
N GLY A 90 -10.69 2.32 13.72
CA GLY A 90 -11.36 2.98 12.59
C GLY A 90 -10.49 3.14 11.34
N ARG A 91 -9.38 2.40 11.25
CA ARG A 91 -8.58 2.28 10.02
C ARG A 91 -9.47 1.68 8.93
N VAL A 92 -9.56 2.35 7.78
CA VAL A 92 -10.31 1.85 6.62
C VAL A 92 -9.76 0.47 6.23
N PRO A 93 -10.58 -0.59 6.12
CA PRO A 93 -10.13 -1.91 5.70
C PRO A 93 -9.79 -1.94 4.20
N GLY A 94 -9.25 -3.07 3.73
CA GLY A 94 -9.09 -3.30 2.29
C GLY A 94 -10.39 -3.79 1.66
N GLU A 95 -10.29 -4.45 0.51
CA GLU A 95 -11.46 -5.00 -0.21
C GLU A 95 -12.17 -6.14 0.55
N ASP A 96 -11.47 -6.79 1.47
CA ASP A 96 -12.01 -7.84 2.36
C ASP A 96 -12.96 -7.32 3.46
N GLY A 97 -12.95 -6.01 3.73
CA GLY A 97 -13.74 -5.41 4.81
C GLY A 97 -13.28 -5.77 6.23
N ILE A 98 -12.18 -6.52 6.41
CA ILE A 98 -11.74 -6.97 7.74
C ILE A 98 -11.07 -5.81 8.45
N THR A 99 -11.67 -5.37 9.56
CA THR A 99 -11.21 -4.20 10.31
C THR A 99 -10.12 -4.54 11.32
N ILE A 100 -9.50 -3.50 11.88
CA ILE A 100 -8.48 -3.67 12.92
C ILE A 100 -9.04 -4.25 14.22
N GLU A 101 -10.30 -3.97 14.53
CA GLU A 101 -11.01 -4.53 15.68
C GLU A 101 -11.13 -6.05 15.57
N VAL A 102 -11.47 -6.56 14.37
CA VAL A 102 -11.52 -8.00 14.08
C VAL A 102 -10.13 -8.61 14.18
N TRP A 103 -9.10 -7.97 13.62
CA TRP A 103 -7.71 -8.41 13.77
C TRP A 103 -7.30 -8.49 15.24
N ARG A 104 -7.59 -7.48 16.05
CA ARG A 104 -7.30 -7.47 17.50
C ARG A 104 -7.99 -8.61 18.24
N TYR A 105 -9.23 -8.89 17.89
CA TYR A 105 -10.01 -9.98 18.49
C TYR A 105 -9.45 -11.36 18.12
N LEU A 106 -9.08 -11.55 16.84
CA LEU A 106 -8.62 -12.85 16.34
C LEU A 106 -7.13 -13.10 16.55
N PHE A 107 -6.30 -12.06 16.79
CA PHE A 107 -4.84 -12.21 16.88
C PHE A 107 -4.35 -13.24 17.92
N PRO A 108 -5.00 -13.43 19.08
CA PRO A 108 -4.65 -14.51 20.00
C PRO A 108 -4.77 -15.91 19.38
N ILE A 109 -5.62 -16.08 18.36
CA ILE A 109 -5.87 -17.34 17.66
C ILE A 109 -5.00 -17.44 16.40
N ILE A 110 -4.96 -16.39 15.58
CA ILE A 110 -4.32 -16.43 14.25
C ILE A 110 -2.92 -15.83 14.19
N GLY A 111 -2.48 -15.15 15.25
CA GLY A 111 -1.27 -14.32 15.21
C GLY A 111 0.02 -15.11 14.97
N GLU A 112 0.11 -16.34 15.46
CA GLU A 112 1.25 -17.22 15.19
C GLU A 112 1.35 -17.59 13.71
N TYR A 113 0.21 -17.86 13.05
CA TYR A 113 0.17 -18.13 11.61
C TYR A 113 0.54 -16.89 10.79
N TYR A 114 0.05 -15.71 11.20
CA TYR A 114 0.40 -14.43 10.57
C TYR A 114 1.90 -14.14 10.65
N VAL A 115 2.51 -14.32 11.83
CA VAL A 115 3.96 -14.14 12.03
C VAL A 115 4.77 -15.13 11.19
N ARG A 116 4.35 -16.40 11.17
CA ARG A 116 4.99 -17.43 10.33
C ARG A 116 4.92 -17.05 8.85
N MET A 117 3.77 -16.60 8.37
CA MET A 117 3.60 -16.15 6.98
C MET A 117 4.56 -15.02 6.62
N ILE A 118 4.73 -14.03 7.50
CA ILE A 118 5.69 -12.94 7.29
C ILE A 118 7.14 -13.45 7.22
N ASN A 119 7.56 -14.29 8.17
CA ASN A 119 8.95 -14.76 8.20
C ASN A 119 9.25 -15.71 7.02
N VAL A 120 8.28 -16.52 6.60
CA VAL A 120 8.40 -17.30 5.35
C VAL A 120 8.54 -16.38 4.14
N ALA A 121 7.73 -15.31 4.05
CA ALA A 121 7.82 -14.35 2.96
C ALA A 121 9.18 -13.61 2.94
N LYS A 122 9.71 -13.28 4.12
CA LYS A 122 11.06 -12.70 4.27
C LYS A 122 12.14 -13.66 3.75
N CYS A 123 12.07 -14.95 4.10
CA CYS A 123 13.02 -15.95 3.60
C CYS A 123 12.89 -16.17 2.08
N ASN A 124 11.67 -16.20 1.55
CA ASN A 124 11.42 -16.47 0.13
C ASN A 124 11.60 -15.23 -0.77
N GLY A 125 11.65 -14.03 -0.19
CA GLY A 125 11.73 -12.76 -0.91
C GLY A 125 10.41 -12.30 -1.55
N HIS A 126 9.29 -13.00 -1.31
CA HIS A 126 7.97 -12.60 -1.81
C HIS A 126 6.84 -13.07 -0.89
N PHE A 127 5.71 -12.35 -0.92
CA PHE A 127 4.48 -12.76 -0.25
C PHE A 127 3.63 -13.65 -1.15
N HIS A 128 2.63 -14.31 -0.57
CA HIS A 128 1.55 -14.95 -1.34
C HIS A 128 0.76 -13.93 -2.16
N ASP A 129 0.13 -14.42 -3.23
CA ASP A 129 -0.77 -13.63 -4.06
C ASP A 129 -1.90 -13.04 -3.22
N GLY A 130 -2.18 -11.76 -3.41
CA GLY A 130 -3.23 -11.05 -2.68
C GLY A 130 -2.75 -10.22 -1.49
N PHE A 131 -1.59 -10.51 -0.90
CA PHE A 131 -1.10 -9.75 0.27
C PHE A 131 -0.90 -8.26 -0.04
N LEU A 132 -0.41 -7.98 -1.25
CA LEU A 132 -0.17 -6.63 -1.75
C LEU A 132 -1.34 -6.11 -2.60
N ASN A 133 -2.50 -6.77 -2.57
CA ASN A 133 -3.69 -6.24 -3.21
C ASN A 133 -4.12 -4.96 -2.49
N ALA A 134 -4.52 -4.00 -3.30
CA ALA A 134 -4.94 -2.69 -2.85
C ALA A 134 -6.12 -2.26 -3.70
N MET A 135 -7.14 -1.74 -3.04
CA MET A 135 -8.20 -1.05 -3.74
C MET A 135 -7.85 0.42 -3.92
N LEU A 136 -7.86 0.89 -5.16
CA LEU A 136 -7.54 2.28 -5.48
C LEU A 136 -8.79 3.15 -5.49
N THR A 137 -8.78 4.22 -4.69
CA THR A 137 -9.78 5.29 -4.76
C THR A 137 -9.11 6.62 -5.16
N PHE A 138 -9.85 7.53 -5.78
CA PHE A 138 -9.30 8.76 -6.35
C PHE A 138 -9.87 9.99 -5.67
N LEU A 139 -8.96 10.87 -5.22
CA LEU A 139 -9.29 12.16 -4.65
C LEU A 139 -8.93 13.28 -5.62
N LYS A 140 -9.88 14.18 -5.86
CA LYS A 140 -9.63 15.36 -6.70
C LYS A 140 -8.68 16.31 -5.98
N GLN A 141 -7.62 16.75 -6.66
CA GLN A 141 -6.74 17.79 -6.13
C GLN A 141 -7.47 19.14 -6.06
N GLU A 142 -7.17 19.92 -5.02
CA GLU A 142 -7.64 21.30 -4.93
C GLU A 142 -7.13 22.13 -6.11
N GLY A 143 -7.99 23.00 -6.66
CA GLY A 143 -7.67 23.80 -7.85
C GLY A 143 -7.66 23.04 -9.17
N ASN A 144 -7.88 21.73 -9.17
CA ASN A 144 -8.05 20.99 -10.42
C ASN A 144 -9.42 21.31 -11.05
N ASN A 145 -9.43 22.14 -12.09
CA ASN A 145 -10.65 22.50 -12.81
C ASN A 145 -10.87 21.66 -14.08
N ASN A 146 -9.94 20.75 -14.42
CA ASN A 146 -10.06 19.87 -15.58
C ASN A 146 -10.38 18.41 -15.19
N GLY A 147 -10.75 17.60 -16.17
CA GLY A 147 -11.02 16.17 -16.00
C GLY A 147 -9.76 15.30 -16.14
N SER A 148 -8.55 15.86 -16.13
CA SER A 148 -7.33 15.08 -16.34
C SER A 148 -7.04 14.16 -15.15
N MET A 149 -6.68 12.91 -15.43
CA MET A 149 -6.26 11.94 -14.40
C MET A 149 -5.08 12.42 -13.56
N LYS A 150 -4.21 13.29 -14.10
CA LYS A 150 -3.07 13.88 -13.36
C LYS A 150 -3.53 14.75 -12.18
N GLY A 151 -4.73 15.32 -12.25
CA GLY A 151 -5.31 16.13 -11.20
C GLY A 151 -6.06 15.33 -10.14
N PHE A 152 -5.93 14.01 -10.14
CA PHE A 152 -6.45 13.12 -9.10
C PHE A 152 -5.29 12.44 -8.36
N ARG A 153 -5.37 12.36 -7.03
CA ARG A 153 -4.47 11.56 -6.20
C ARG A 153 -5.11 10.21 -5.94
N SER A 154 -4.39 9.13 -6.23
CA SER A 154 -4.79 7.80 -5.78
C SER A 154 -4.56 7.64 -4.28
N LEU A 155 -5.46 6.91 -3.63
CA LEU A 155 -5.30 6.34 -2.31
C LEU A 155 -5.43 4.83 -2.42
N SER A 156 -4.39 4.13 -2.01
CA SER A 156 -4.36 2.66 -1.93
C SER A 156 -4.94 2.20 -0.60
N LEU A 157 -6.12 1.61 -0.64
CA LEU A 157 -6.77 0.98 0.51
C LEU A 157 -6.28 -0.48 0.60
N MET A 158 -5.16 -0.65 1.31
CA MET A 158 -4.58 -1.96 1.61
C MET A 158 -5.39 -2.73 2.67
N HIS A 159 -5.31 -4.05 2.66
CA HIS A 159 -5.77 -4.89 3.77
C HIS A 159 -5.10 -4.52 5.11
N ILE A 160 -5.78 -4.83 6.23
CA ILE A 160 -5.28 -4.49 7.56
C ILE A 160 -4.02 -5.30 7.93
N ASP A 161 -3.90 -6.54 7.45
CA ASP A 161 -2.72 -7.39 7.64
C ASP A 161 -1.42 -6.76 7.07
N TYR A 162 -1.49 -6.17 5.88
CA TYR A 162 -0.40 -5.39 5.31
C TYR A 162 -0.09 -4.16 6.18
N LYS A 163 -1.13 -3.46 6.64
CA LYS A 163 -0.98 -2.26 7.50
C LYS A 163 -0.35 -2.61 8.85
N ILE A 164 -0.64 -3.78 9.41
CA ILE A 164 0.01 -4.31 10.61
C ILE A 164 1.50 -4.49 10.34
N LEU A 165 1.88 -5.19 9.26
CA LEU A 165 3.28 -5.41 8.92
C LEU A 165 4.03 -4.09 8.70
N SER A 166 3.45 -3.17 7.92
CA SER A 166 4.01 -1.83 7.69
C SER A 166 4.27 -1.10 9.01
N LYS A 167 3.33 -1.16 9.96
CA LYS A 167 3.51 -0.55 11.28
C LYS A 167 4.58 -1.28 12.11
N VAL A 168 4.64 -2.61 12.07
CA VAL A 168 5.66 -3.42 12.76
C VAL A 168 7.06 -3.07 12.25
N LEU A 169 7.23 -2.95 10.93
CA LEU A 169 8.49 -2.53 10.31
C LEU A 169 8.85 -1.09 10.71
N ASN A 170 7.88 -0.16 10.70
CA ASN A 170 8.14 1.20 11.16
C ASN A 170 8.62 1.26 12.61
N VAL A 171 7.98 0.51 13.52
CA VAL A 171 8.39 0.41 14.93
C VAL A 171 9.75 -0.27 15.07
N HIS A 172 10.07 -1.20 14.18
CA HIS A 172 11.37 -1.86 14.17
C HIS A 172 12.50 -0.93 13.77
N LEU A 173 12.33 -0.24 12.63
CA LEU A 173 13.35 0.57 12.00
C LEU A 173 13.65 1.82 12.82
N LYS A 174 12.67 2.41 13.49
CA LYS A 174 12.86 3.60 14.36
C LYS A 174 13.84 3.42 15.54
N LYS A 175 14.28 2.19 15.81
CA LYS A 175 15.24 1.90 16.88
C LYS A 175 16.69 2.08 16.43
N PHE A 176 16.91 2.23 15.13
CA PHE A 176 18.18 2.35 14.45
C PHE A 176 18.20 3.70 13.71
#